data_AF-A0A2E9AG91-F1
#
_entry.id   AF-A0A2E9AG91-F1
#
_cell.length_a   1.000
_cell.length_b   1.000
_cell.length_c   1.000
_cell.angle_alpha   90.00
_cell.angle_beta   90.00
_cell.angle_gamma   90.00
#
_symmetry.space_group_name_H-M   'P 1'
#
loop_
_entity.id
_entity.type
_entity.pdbx_description
1 polymer ?
#
loop_
_entity_poly.entity_id
_entity_poly.type
_entity_poly.pdbx_seq_one_letter_code
_entity_poly.pdbx_strand_id
1 'polypeptide(L)' 'MTDFTELSKKTDTSVEILQAIADQQGDDPDRIQETLENPEDFDSLIASARERVKDASVNLKWQGKAVM' A
#
# COMPACT_ATOMS: atom_id res chain seq x y z
N MET A 1 -5.02 -13.68 -8.15
CA MET A 1 -3.95 -13.44 -7.18
C MET A 1 -3.12 -12.32 -7.76
N THR A 2 -3.17 -11.18 -7.12
CA THR A 2 -2.60 -9.94 -7.62
C THR A 2 -1.10 -9.91 -7.37
N ASP A 3 -0.34 -9.56 -8.40
CA ASP A 3 1.10 -9.43 -8.28
C ASP A 3 1.45 -8.05 -7.73
N PHE A 4 1.58 -7.98 -6.40
CA PHE A 4 1.94 -6.75 -5.70
C PHE A 4 3.32 -6.22 -6.09
N THR A 5 4.22 -7.07 -6.59
CA THR A 5 5.56 -6.65 -7.01
C THR A 5 5.49 -5.86 -8.31
N GLU A 6 4.69 -6.31 -9.27
CA GLU A 6 4.43 -5.56 -10.50
C GLU A 6 3.66 -4.26 -10.23
N LEU A 7 2.61 -4.32 -9.40
CA LEU A 7 1.84 -3.14 -9.00
C LEU A 7 2.69 -2.12 -8.25
N SER A 8 3.58 -2.58 -7.37
CA SER A 8 4.52 -1.72 -6.64
C SER A 8 5.41 -0.93 -7.59
N LYS A 9 5.93 -1.57 -8.64
CA LYS A 9 6.74 -0.90 -9.68
C LYS A 9 5.91 0.05 -10.53
N LYS A 10 4.69 -0.35 -10.90
CA LYS A 10 3.78 0.46 -11.74
C LYS A 10 3.32 1.72 -11.04
N THR A 11 2.97 1.60 -9.76
CA THR A 11 2.40 2.69 -8.94
C THR A 11 3.45 3.38 -8.07
N ASP A 12 4.71 2.97 -8.15
CA ASP A 12 5.82 3.43 -7.30
C ASP A 12 5.46 3.44 -5.79
N THR A 13 4.74 2.40 -5.35
CA THR A 13 4.21 2.25 -3.99
C THR A 13 4.78 1.00 -3.34
N SER A 14 5.12 1.05 -2.05
CA SER A 14 5.63 -0.11 -1.30
C SER A 14 4.63 -1.27 -1.29
N VAL A 15 5.15 -2.49 -1.42
CA VAL A 15 4.33 -3.72 -1.45
C VAL A 15 3.47 -3.83 -0.20
N GLU A 16 3.98 -3.42 0.95
CA GLU A 16 3.32 -3.55 2.24
C GLU A 16 2.10 -2.65 2.37
N ILE A 17 2.10 -1.49 1.69
CA ILE A 17 0.93 -0.64 1.55
C ILE A 17 -0.10 -1.31 0.65
N LEU A 18 0.32 -1.85 -0.49
CA LEU A 18 -0.59 -2.54 -1.41
C LEU A 18 -1.23 -3.76 -0.74
N GLN A 19 -0.45 -4.48 0.07
CA GLN A 19 -0.94 -5.58 0.89
C GLN A 19 -1.91 -5.11 1.97
N ALA A 20 -1.65 -3.99 2.63
CA ALA A 20 -2.58 -3.42 3.62
C ALA A 20 -3.92 -3.03 2.99
N ILE A 21 -3.89 -2.43 1.79
CA ILE A 21 -5.10 -2.12 1.01
C ILE A 21 -5.83 -3.41 0.65
N ALA A 22 -5.10 -4.41 0.13
CA ALA A 22 -5.70 -5.68 -0.26
C ALA A 22 -6.33 -6.44 0.90
N ASP A 23 -5.74 -6.35 2.10
CA ASP A 23 -6.25 -6.94 3.32
C ASP A 23 -7.58 -6.30 3.75
N GLN A 24 -7.72 -4.98 3.55
CA GLN A 24 -8.95 -4.23 3.88
C GLN A 24 -10.05 -4.37 2.82
N GLN A 25 -9.72 -4.24 1.53
CA GLN A 25 -10.70 -4.07 0.45
C GLN A 25 -10.76 -5.25 -0.54
N GLY A 26 -9.83 -6.20 -0.42
CA GLY A 26 -9.66 -7.35 -1.30
C GLY A 26 -8.45 -7.22 -2.23
N ASP A 27 -7.90 -8.38 -2.63
CA ASP A 27 -6.75 -8.56 -3.53
C ASP A 27 -7.06 -8.15 -5.00
N ASP A 28 -7.96 -7.22 -5.25
CA ASP A 28 -8.33 -6.79 -6.59
C ASP A 28 -7.48 -5.60 -7.05
N PRO A 29 -6.77 -5.70 -8.19
CA PRO A 29 -5.82 -4.69 -8.62
C PRO A 29 -6.48 -3.35 -8.97
N ASP A 30 -7.71 -3.36 -9.51
CA ASP A 30 -8.45 -2.15 -9.84
C ASP A 30 -8.89 -1.43 -8.56
N ARG A 31 -9.37 -2.16 -7.54
CA ARG A 31 -9.70 -1.58 -6.22
C ARG A 31 -8.49 -1.00 -5.50
N ILE A 32 -7.36 -1.72 -5.54
CA ILE A 32 -6.13 -1.23 -4.93
C ILE A 32 -5.72 0.07 -5.62
N GLN A 33 -5.78 0.13 -6.94
CA GLN A 33 -5.45 1.33 -7.69
C GLN A 33 -6.41 2.49 -7.37
N GLU A 34 -7.72 2.25 -7.30
CA GLU A 34 -8.72 3.25 -6.89
C GLU A 34 -8.41 3.81 -5.50
N THR A 35 -8.07 2.94 -4.54
CA THR A 35 -7.67 3.34 -3.18
C THR A 35 -6.37 4.14 -3.17
N LEU A 36 -5.43 3.84 -4.07
CA LEU A 36 -4.19 4.63 -4.18
C LEU A 36 -4.45 6.05 -4.68
N GLU A 37 -5.43 6.21 -5.56
CA GLU A 37 -5.84 7.52 -6.11
C GLU A 37 -6.71 8.31 -5.14
N ASN A 38 -7.60 7.63 -4.41
CA ASN A 38 -8.52 8.22 -3.44
C ASN A 38 -8.57 7.40 -2.15
N PRO A 39 -7.54 7.49 -1.28
CA PRO A 39 -7.56 6.77 -0.01
C PRO A 39 -8.56 7.40 0.94
N GLU A 40 -9.58 6.66 1.36
CA GLU A 40 -10.51 7.11 2.41
C GLU A 40 -9.80 7.31 3.75
N ASP A 41 -8.93 6.37 4.13
CA ASP A 41 -8.17 6.38 5.39
C ASP A 41 -6.68 6.07 5.15
N PHE A 42 -5.97 7.04 4.55
CA PHE A 42 -4.54 6.92 4.25
C PHE A 42 -3.69 6.56 5.49
N ASP A 43 -3.84 7.30 6.60
CA ASP A 43 -3.06 7.05 7.82
C ASP A 43 -3.27 5.64 8.37
N SER A 44 -4.50 5.12 8.30
CA SER A 44 -4.81 3.75 8.73
C SER A 44 -4.13 2.70 7.84
N LEU A 45 -4.07 2.94 6.53
CA LEU A 45 -3.37 2.04 5.60
C LEU A 45 -1.87 2.01 5.86
N ILE A 46 -1.27 3.18 6.09
CA ILE A 46 0.16 3.31 6.39
C ILE A 46 0.49 2.66 7.74
N ALA A 47 -0.34 2.89 8.77
CA ALA A 47 -0.20 2.22 10.07
C ALA A 47 -0.27 0.70 9.93
N SER A 48 -1.26 0.19 9.18
CA SER A 48 -1.43 -1.25 8.93
C SER A 48 -0.22 -1.84 8.19
N ALA A 49 0.30 -1.12 7.18
CA ALA A 49 1.50 -1.52 6.46
C ALA A 49 2.74 -1.56 7.38
N ARG A 50 2.89 -0.57 8.28
CA ARG A 50 3.97 -0.52 9.28
C ARG A 50 3.89 -1.64 10.31
N GLU A 51 2.68 -1.97 10.77
CA GLU A 51 2.48 -3.09 11.69
C GLU A 51 2.88 -4.42 11.03
N ARG A 52 2.61 -4.59 9.73
CA ARG A 52 2.98 -5.80 8.97
C ARG A 52 4.49 -6.02 8.89
N VAL A 53 5.26 -4.97 8.63
CA VAL A 53 6.73 -5.07 8.59
C VAL A 53 7.35 -5.22 9.98
N LYS A 54 6.58 -5.03 11.05
CA LYS A 54 7.05 -4.98 12.46
C LYS A 54 8.24 -4.04 12.65
N ASP A 55 8.38 -3.08 11.76
CA ASP A 55 9.47 -2.13 11.69
C ASP A 55 8.88 -0.75 11.43
N ALA A 56 8.78 0.04 12.49
CA ALA A 56 8.30 1.41 12.40
C ALA A 56 9.27 2.35 11.66
N SER A 57 10.50 1.88 11.38
CA SER A 57 11.53 2.63 10.67
C SER A 57 11.52 2.37 9.16
N VAL A 58 10.63 1.48 8.69
CA VAL A 58 10.51 1.20 7.25
C VAL A 58 10.04 2.46 6.54
N ASN A 59 10.86 2.95 5.62
CA ASN A 59 10.50 4.04 4.72
C ASN A 59 9.53 3.50 3.67
N LEU A 60 8.25 3.54 3.98
CA LEU A 60 7.21 3.23 3.02
C LEU A 60 7.14 4.32 1.95
N LYS A 61 6.74 3.91 0.75
CA LYS A 61 6.60 4.78 -0.41
C LYS A 61 5.17 4.70 -0.92
N TRP A 62 4.56 5.85 -1.20
CA TRP A 62 3.24 5.95 -1.82
C TRP A 62 3.34 6.82 -3.06
N GLN A 63 3.10 6.24 -4.23
CA GLN A 63 3.15 6.96 -5.52
C GLN A 63 4.43 7.80 -5.71
N GLY A 64 5.56 7.21 -5.32
CA GLY A 64 6.89 7.83 -5.39
C GLY A 64 7.22 8.83 -4.29
N LYS A 65 6.30 9.07 -3.35
CA LYS A 65 6.52 9.91 -2.18
C LYS A 65 6.85 9.04 -0.97
N ALA A 66 7.90 9.40 -0.25
CA ALA A 66 8.19 8.77 1.03
C ALA A 66 7.10 9.15 2.05
N VAL A 67 6.60 8.16 2.78
CA VAL A 67 5.59 8.33 3.83
C VAL A 67 6.24 8.06 5.18
N MET A 68 6.45 9.14 5.94
CA MET A 68 7.11 9.17 7.26
C MET A 68 6.09 9.12 8.40
#